data_AF-A0A6N6Q1H7-F1
#
_entry.id   AF-A0A6N6Q1H7-F1
#
_cell.length_a   1.000
_cell.length_b   1.000
_cell.length_c   1.000
_cell.angle_alpha   90.00
_cell.angle_beta   90.00
_cell.angle_gamma   90.00
#
_symmetry.space_group_name_H-M   'P 1'
#
loop_
_entity.id
_entity.type
_entity.pdbx_description
1 polymer ?
#
loop_
_entity_poly.entity_id
_entity_poly.type
_entity_poly.pdbx_seq_one_letter_code
_entity_poly.pdbx_strand_id
1 'polypeptide(L)'
;MKTCVWMRRWLLLALLVAGGIPVVAENAAAVAEVAKLRDAGLSDDTIVAFVRSKEANYELSADDLVALAKRGFSQPVLGAMVASGRRSAPAAAPFPSATAGTPAPAAPDPGYPGAPAAPVAVPGPVYGVPTTPPPGIGSDAAYFFQELSPHGRWLTAEDGRWYWQPAVALTTPGWRPYFDEGRWVYTDGGWYWSSNYAWGWAAFHHGRWELHPHLGWIWLPDRVWGPAWVAWRGDGEYCGWAPLPPGAVFDLSLGRFLYRGRRVELDFGFGLDWIHFNFCLVRELGEPLRWRPHGDAEARAIFGRSRIVANYRVGHAVINGENRRHFFNAGIESARVGSLRGRSVEVVKVQDMRGPAGRDVHERFVPEDRTLHTYRPRFGGANEHRRGGER
;
A
#
# COMPACT_ATOMS: atom_id res chain seq x y z
N MET A 1 -81.98 -25.68 14.14
CA MET A 1 -81.93 -24.21 14.33
C MET A 1 -81.03 -23.97 15.54
N LYS A 2 -79.73 -23.74 15.33
CA LYS A 2 -79.05 -22.43 15.26
C LYS A 2 -79.15 -21.61 16.56
N THR A 3 -77.96 -21.24 17.03
CA THR A 3 -77.56 -20.15 17.95
C THR A 3 -77.81 -20.32 19.45
N CYS A 4 -76.73 -20.48 20.23
CA CYS A 4 -76.45 -19.56 21.34
C CYS A 4 -75.04 -19.74 21.93
N VAL A 5 -74.27 -18.63 21.85
CA VAL A 5 -73.44 -18.05 22.92
C VAL A 5 -72.35 -18.92 23.56
N TRP A 6 -71.14 -18.70 23.05
CA TRP A 6 -69.90 -18.34 23.77
C TRP A 6 -69.66 -18.96 25.15
N MET A 7 -68.72 -19.90 25.21
CA MET A 7 -68.15 -20.41 26.45
C MET A 7 -66.61 -20.50 26.39
N ARG A 8 -66.00 -19.69 27.27
CA ARG A 8 -64.80 -19.94 28.10
C ARG A 8 -63.49 -20.46 27.47
N ARG A 9 -62.52 -19.53 27.42
CA ARG A 9 -61.23 -19.51 28.18
C ARG A 9 -60.34 -20.76 28.13
N TRP A 10 -59.22 -20.72 27.40
CA TRP A 10 -57.94 -21.40 27.73
C TRP A 10 -56.75 -20.63 27.13
N LEU A 11 -55.71 -20.42 27.95
CA LEU A 11 -54.40 -19.91 27.55
C LEU A 11 -53.72 -20.87 26.56
N LEU A 12 -52.95 -20.35 25.60
CA LEU A 12 -51.72 -20.98 25.13
C LEU A 12 -50.71 -19.93 24.63
N LEU A 13 -49.48 -20.16 25.07
CA LEU A 13 -48.27 -19.38 24.86
C LEU A 13 -47.82 -19.46 23.39
N ALA A 14 -47.47 -18.32 22.78
CA ALA A 14 -46.57 -18.29 21.62
C ALA A 14 -45.68 -17.05 21.72
N LEU A 15 -44.40 -17.28 22.04
CA LEU A 15 -43.33 -16.34 21.74
C LEU A 15 -43.31 -16.11 20.23
N LEU A 16 -43.36 -14.86 19.79
CA LEU A 16 -42.81 -14.47 18.50
C LEU A 16 -42.40 -13.00 18.54
N VAL A 17 -41.10 -12.82 18.31
CA VAL A 17 -40.36 -11.59 18.07
C VAL A 17 -41.16 -10.67 17.14
N ALA A 18 -41.60 -9.51 17.64
CA ALA A 18 -41.86 -8.37 16.77
C ALA A 18 -40.48 -7.85 16.34
N GLY A 19 -40.02 -8.04 15.12
CA GLY A 19 -40.75 -8.05 13.86
C GLY A 19 -40.33 -6.80 13.09
N GLY A 20 -39.04 -6.75 12.72
CA GLY A 20 -38.54 -5.82 11.72
C GLY A 20 -39.14 -6.20 10.37
N ILE A 21 -40.32 -5.67 10.08
CA ILE A 21 -40.99 -5.84 8.78
C ILE A 21 -41.53 -4.47 8.36
N PRO A 22 -40.65 -3.58 7.88
CA PRO A 22 -41.00 -2.82 6.68
C PRO A 22 -39.99 -3.03 5.54
N VAL A 23 -38.70 -3.23 5.85
CA VAL A 23 -37.61 -3.16 4.86
C VAL A 23 -37.63 -4.33 3.87
N VAL A 24 -37.97 -5.54 4.32
CA VAL A 24 -37.97 -6.74 3.45
C VAL A 24 -39.08 -6.70 2.39
N ALA A 25 -40.23 -6.10 2.70
CA ALA A 25 -41.35 -6.00 1.77
C ALA A 25 -41.12 -4.93 0.70
N GLU A 26 -40.46 -3.83 1.06
CA GLU A 26 -40.13 -2.70 0.18
C GLU A 26 -39.03 -3.09 -0.83
N ASN A 27 -38.00 -3.83 -0.38
CA ASN A 27 -36.93 -4.36 -1.23
C ASN A 27 -37.46 -5.36 -2.28
N ALA A 28 -38.38 -6.24 -1.89
CA ALA A 28 -38.98 -7.21 -2.81
C ALA A 28 -39.84 -6.53 -3.90
N ALA A 29 -40.55 -5.47 -3.57
CA ALA A 29 -41.35 -4.70 -4.52
C ALA A 29 -40.47 -3.94 -5.52
N ALA A 30 -39.39 -3.31 -5.06
CA ALA A 30 -38.46 -2.58 -5.91
C ALA A 30 -37.75 -3.51 -6.91
N VAL A 31 -37.29 -4.69 -6.46
CA VAL A 31 -36.69 -5.70 -7.37
C VAL A 31 -37.71 -6.23 -8.39
N ALA A 32 -38.98 -6.36 -8.01
CA ALA A 32 -40.05 -6.79 -8.91
C ALA A 32 -40.38 -5.76 -10.02
N GLU A 33 -40.23 -4.46 -9.75
CA GLU A 33 -40.40 -3.41 -10.77
C GLU A 33 -39.28 -3.46 -11.82
N VAL A 34 -38.03 -3.61 -11.40
CA VAL A 34 -36.89 -3.75 -12.32
C VAL A 34 -37.02 -5.02 -13.15
N ALA A 35 -37.55 -6.11 -12.56
CA ALA A 35 -37.87 -7.34 -13.29
C ALA A 35 -38.95 -7.17 -14.35
N LYS A 36 -40.02 -6.41 -14.07
CA LYS A 36 -41.06 -6.11 -15.07
C LYS A 36 -40.51 -5.34 -16.26
N LEU A 37 -39.60 -4.37 -16.04
CA LEU A 37 -39.00 -3.60 -17.13
C LEU A 37 -38.12 -4.47 -18.03
N ARG A 38 -37.39 -5.41 -17.43
CA ARG A 38 -36.57 -6.38 -18.16
C ARG A 38 -37.44 -7.38 -18.93
N ASP A 39 -38.49 -7.92 -18.32
CA ASP A 39 -39.41 -8.86 -18.96
C ASP A 39 -40.26 -8.20 -20.07
N ALA A 40 -40.45 -6.87 -20.01
CA ALA A 40 -41.04 -6.07 -21.07
C ALA A 40 -40.06 -5.75 -22.23
N GLY A 41 -38.78 -6.17 -22.13
CA GLY A 41 -37.78 -6.03 -23.19
C GLY A 41 -37.17 -4.65 -23.34
N LEU A 42 -37.20 -3.81 -22.30
CA LEU A 42 -36.54 -2.50 -22.34
C LEU A 42 -35.01 -2.66 -22.32
N SER A 43 -34.30 -1.70 -22.95
CA SER A 43 -32.84 -1.71 -23.01
C SER A 43 -32.20 -1.51 -21.64
N ASP A 44 -31.01 -2.08 -21.46
CA ASP A 44 -30.22 -2.00 -20.23
C ASP A 44 -30.00 -0.55 -19.78
N ASP A 45 -29.73 0.38 -20.70
CA ASP A 45 -29.57 1.80 -20.40
C ASP A 45 -30.85 2.43 -19.82
N THR A 46 -32.02 2.02 -20.32
CA THR A 46 -33.32 2.49 -19.81
C THR A 46 -33.60 1.95 -18.42
N ILE A 47 -33.25 0.69 -18.17
CA ILE A 47 -33.41 0.04 -16.86
C ILE A 47 -32.45 0.67 -15.84
N VAL A 48 -31.20 0.93 -16.24
CA VAL A 48 -30.21 1.66 -15.42
C VAL A 48 -30.70 3.07 -15.08
N ALA A 49 -31.24 3.80 -16.06
CA ALA A 49 -31.80 5.13 -15.84
C ALA A 49 -32.99 5.10 -14.88
N PHE A 50 -33.90 4.12 -15.04
CA PHE A 50 -35.04 3.94 -14.13
C PHE A 50 -34.57 3.66 -12.69
N VAL A 51 -33.62 2.74 -12.51
CA VAL A 51 -33.06 2.39 -11.20
C VAL A 51 -32.43 3.62 -10.52
N ARG A 52 -31.69 4.43 -11.28
CA ARG A 52 -31.11 5.68 -10.76
C ARG A 52 -32.14 6.75 -10.43
N SER A 53 -33.25 6.82 -11.18
CA SER A 53 -34.30 7.83 -10.98
C SER A 53 -35.20 7.57 -9.77
N LYS A 54 -35.35 6.30 -9.38
CA LYS A 54 -36.25 5.87 -8.31
C LYS A 54 -35.64 5.96 -6.92
N GLU A 55 -34.31 6.11 -6.82
CA GLU A 55 -33.56 6.23 -5.56
C GLU A 55 -33.91 5.16 -4.50
N ALA A 56 -34.36 3.98 -4.94
CA ALA A 56 -34.72 2.89 -4.04
C ALA A 56 -33.46 2.25 -3.44
N ASN A 57 -33.52 1.90 -2.15
CA ASN A 57 -32.41 1.26 -1.44
C ASN A 57 -32.47 -0.26 -1.58
N TYR A 58 -31.75 -0.81 -2.56
CA TYR A 58 -31.71 -2.25 -2.79
C TYR A 58 -30.69 -2.93 -1.86
N GLU A 59 -31.15 -3.61 -0.80
CA GLU A 59 -30.30 -4.53 -0.04
C GLU A 59 -30.20 -5.87 -0.79
N LEU A 60 -29.16 -6.05 -1.58
CA LEU A 60 -28.90 -7.27 -2.36
C LEU A 60 -27.71 -8.03 -1.79
N SER A 61 -27.90 -9.31 -1.45
CA SER A 61 -26.80 -10.21 -1.07
C SER A 61 -26.08 -10.78 -2.30
N ALA A 62 -24.94 -11.44 -2.08
CA ALA A 62 -24.20 -12.11 -3.16
C ALA A 62 -25.07 -13.18 -3.87
N ASP A 63 -25.89 -13.92 -3.13
CA ASP A 63 -26.77 -14.94 -3.68
C ASP A 63 -27.92 -14.32 -4.50
N ASP A 64 -28.42 -13.15 -4.10
CA ASP A 64 -29.45 -12.40 -4.84
C ASP A 64 -28.91 -11.89 -6.18
N LEU A 65 -27.67 -11.37 -6.20
CA LEU A 65 -27.01 -10.93 -7.43
C LEU A 65 -26.79 -12.09 -8.40
N VAL A 66 -26.43 -13.27 -7.89
CA VAL A 66 -26.31 -14.50 -8.69
C VAL A 66 -27.67 -14.96 -9.21
N ALA A 67 -28.72 -14.90 -8.39
CA ALA A 67 -30.07 -15.27 -8.79
C ALA A 67 -30.62 -14.32 -9.88
N LEU A 68 -30.37 -13.02 -9.78
CA LEU A 68 -30.77 -12.03 -10.77
C LEU A 68 -29.94 -12.18 -12.07
N ALA A 69 -28.62 -12.39 -11.99
CA ALA A 69 -27.80 -12.67 -13.16
C ALA A 69 -28.28 -13.94 -13.92
N LYS A 70 -28.64 -15.01 -13.20
CA LYS A 70 -29.23 -16.23 -13.78
C LYS A 70 -30.61 -16.00 -14.39
N ARG A 71 -31.37 -15.02 -13.88
CA ARG A 71 -32.62 -14.56 -14.49
C ARG A 71 -32.38 -13.62 -15.67
N GLY A 72 -31.14 -13.39 -16.09
CA GLY A 72 -30.79 -12.67 -17.31
C GLY A 72 -30.82 -11.16 -17.19
N PHE A 73 -30.53 -10.63 -16.00
CA PHE A 73 -30.18 -9.22 -15.82
C PHE A 73 -28.71 -9.00 -16.14
N SER A 74 -28.41 -7.93 -16.87
CA SER A 74 -27.05 -7.61 -17.27
C SER A 74 -26.25 -6.94 -16.14
N GLN A 75 -24.92 -7.04 -16.24
CA GLN A 75 -24.00 -6.47 -15.26
C GLN A 75 -24.17 -4.95 -15.05
N PRO A 76 -24.45 -4.13 -16.08
CA PRO A 76 -24.76 -2.71 -15.89
C PRO A 76 -26.00 -2.46 -15.02
N VAL A 77 -27.06 -3.24 -15.21
CA VAL A 77 -28.31 -3.12 -14.43
C VAL A 77 -28.09 -3.54 -12.97
N LEU A 78 -27.40 -4.66 -12.75
CA LEU A 78 -27.05 -5.12 -11.39
C LEU A 78 -26.15 -4.12 -10.67
N GLY A 79 -25.17 -3.54 -11.38
CA GLY A 79 -24.32 -2.48 -10.85
C GLY A 79 -25.10 -1.22 -10.49
N ALA A 80 -26.11 -0.85 -11.28
CA ALA A 80 -26.97 0.29 -11.00
C ALA A 80 -27.86 0.06 -9.77
N MET A 81 -28.40 -1.15 -9.57
CA MET A 81 -29.22 -1.48 -8.40
C MET A 81 -28.40 -1.38 -7.10
N VAL A 82 -27.16 -1.88 -7.12
CA VAL A 82 -26.24 -1.77 -5.98
C VAL A 82 -25.79 -0.33 -5.73
N ALA A 83 -25.63 0.48 -6.78
CA ALA A 83 -25.26 1.89 -6.66
C ALA A 83 -26.40 2.78 -6.14
N SER A 84 -27.66 2.49 -6.52
CA SER A 84 -28.85 3.25 -6.08
C SER A 84 -29.08 3.19 -4.57
N GLY A 85 -28.64 2.11 -3.90
CA GLY A 85 -28.68 2.01 -2.43
C GLY A 85 -27.65 2.88 -1.70
N ARG A 86 -26.84 3.68 -2.41
CA ARG A 86 -25.80 4.52 -1.81
C ARG A 86 -25.82 5.95 -2.35
N ARG A 87 -26.68 6.80 -1.75
CA ARG A 87 -26.54 8.25 -1.38
C ARG A 87 -27.80 9.08 -1.74
N SER A 88 -28.18 10.15 -1.00
CA SER A 88 -27.38 11.38 -0.75
C SER A 88 -27.94 12.32 0.35
N ALA A 89 -27.08 13.22 0.85
CA ALA A 89 -27.45 14.59 1.25
C ALA A 89 -26.70 15.59 0.33
N PRO A 90 -27.25 16.80 0.04
CA PRO A 90 -27.05 17.46 -1.26
C PRO A 90 -25.95 18.53 -1.35
N ALA A 91 -25.60 18.85 -2.60
CA ALA A 91 -24.60 19.80 -3.07
C ALA A 91 -25.04 21.28 -3.00
N ALA A 92 -24.07 22.20 -2.88
CA ALA A 92 -24.23 23.64 -3.07
C ALA A 92 -23.21 24.20 -4.09
N ALA A 93 -23.65 25.23 -4.80
CA ALA A 93 -23.20 25.75 -6.10
C ALA A 93 -21.89 26.62 -6.07
N PRO A 94 -21.39 27.12 -7.23
CA PRO A 94 -20.00 27.55 -7.44
C PRO A 94 -19.75 29.06 -7.26
N PHE A 95 -18.50 29.47 -7.00
CA PHE A 95 -18.03 30.85 -7.15
C PHE A 95 -16.59 30.96 -7.73
N PRO A 96 -16.22 32.10 -8.35
CA PRO A 96 -15.15 32.21 -9.35
C PRO A 96 -13.78 32.72 -8.83
N SER A 97 -12.87 32.82 -9.80
CA SER A 97 -11.41 32.97 -9.80
C SER A 97 -10.71 34.12 -9.02
N ALA A 98 -9.55 33.74 -8.47
CA ALA A 98 -8.19 34.36 -8.51
C ALA A 98 -7.95 35.85 -8.18
N THR A 99 -6.93 36.11 -7.34
CA THR A 99 -5.84 37.08 -7.64
C THR A 99 -4.58 36.83 -6.82
N ALA A 100 -3.43 37.11 -7.44
CA ALA A 100 -2.06 36.88 -6.97
C ALA A 100 -1.45 38.11 -6.24
N GLY A 101 -0.38 37.89 -5.46
CA GLY A 101 0.49 38.96 -4.93
C GLY A 101 1.72 38.46 -4.14
N THR A 102 2.90 38.76 -4.66
CA THR A 102 4.31 38.51 -4.19
C THR A 102 4.87 39.79 -3.53
N PRO A 103 6.12 39.94 -2.98
CA PRO A 103 7.13 39.07 -2.31
C PRO A 103 7.56 39.55 -0.89
N ALA A 104 8.42 38.75 -0.23
CA ALA A 104 9.18 39.04 1.00
C ALA A 104 10.38 40.02 0.83
N PRO A 105 10.99 40.47 1.95
CA PRO A 105 12.46 40.49 2.02
C PRO A 105 13.11 40.09 3.38
N ALA A 106 14.25 39.39 3.24
CA ALA A 106 15.56 39.41 3.96
C ALA A 106 15.71 39.22 5.51
N ALA A 107 16.63 38.28 5.86
CA ALA A 107 17.31 38.08 7.18
C ALA A 107 18.70 38.79 7.20
N PRO A 108 19.51 38.89 8.30
CA PRO A 108 20.11 37.77 9.11
C PRO A 108 20.22 38.00 10.67
N ASP A 109 20.04 37.00 11.55
CA ASP A 109 20.98 36.04 12.25
C ASP A 109 21.77 36.64 13.46
N PRO A 110 22.27 35.94 14.53
CA PRO A 110 22.12 34.53 14.99
C PRO A 110 21.80 34.35 16.51
N GLY A 111 21.18 33.23 16.88
CA GLY A 111 21.04 32.80 18.29
C GLY A 111 20.09 31.61 18.45
N TYR A 112 20.61 30.48 18.93
CA TYR A 112 19.88 29.21 19.16
C TYR A 112 18.43 29.38 19.65
N PRO A 113 17.44 28.63 19.10
CA PRO A 113 16.80 27.58 19.92
C PRO A 113 16.09 26.43 19.16
N GLY A 114 15.78 25.35 19.90
CA GLY A 114 14.51 24.61 19.74
C GLY A 114 14.49 23.37 18.82
N ALA A 115 13.84 22.32 19.30
CA ALA A 115 13.48 21.11 18.55
C ALA A 115 12.88 21.45 17.17
N PRO A 116 13.05 20.59 16.13
CA PRO A 116 12.46 20.87 14.83
C PRO A 116 10.94 21.00 14.98
N ALA A 117 10.44 22.20 14.70
CA ALA A 117 9.03 22.46 14.53
C ALA A 117 8.51 21.51 13.43
N ALA A 118 7.33 20.93 13.67
CA ALA A 118 6.64 20.13 12.67
C ALA A 118 6.62 20.87 11.32
N PRO A 119 6.86 20.18 10.18
CA PRO A 119 6.88 20.86 8.90
C PRO A 119 5.52 21.50 8.65
N VAL A 120 5.54 22.82 8.45
CA VAL A 120 4.38 23.60 8.02
C VAL A 120 3.98 23.05 6.66
N ALA A 121 2.80 22.43 6.58
CA ALA A 121 2.24 21.95 5.33
C ALA A 121 2.03 23.14 4.39
N VAL A 122 2.84 23.22 3.34
CA VAL A 122 2.58 24.12 2.21
C VAL A 122 1.33 23.58 1.51
N PRO A 123 0.24 24.36 1.33
CA PRO A 123 -0.91 23.90 0.59
C PRO A 123 -0.52 23.78 -0.89
N GLY A 124 -0.15 22.58 -1.32
CA GLY A 124 -0.05 22.28 -2.75
C GLY A 124 -1.43 22.34 -3.40
N PRO A 125 -1.51 22.53 -4.73
CA PRO A 125 -2.78 22.46 -5.43
C PRO A 125 -3.43 21.10 -5.17
N VAL A 126 -4.62 21.13 -4.57
CA VAL A 126 -5.46 19.94 -4.38
C VAL A 126 -6.02 19.57 -5.74
N TYR A 127 -5.24 18.87 -6.54
CA TYR A 127 -5.80 18.04 -7.60
C TYR A 127 -6.76 17.08 -6.91
N GLY A 128 -8.01 16.99 -7.36
CA GLY A 128 -9.00 16.08 -6.77
C GLY A 128 -8.43 14.67 -6.78
N VAL A 129 -7.87 14.24 -5.65
CA VAL A 129 -7.26 12.93 -5.52
C VAL A 129 -8.41 11.93 -5.55
N PRO A 130 -8.46 11.01 -6.53
CA PRO A 130 -9.48 9.99 -6.51
C PRO A 130 -9.31 9.20 -5.22
N THR A 131 -10.28 9.28 -4.31
CA THR A 131 -10.29 8.51 -3.05
C THR A 131 -10.86 7.11 -3.24
N THR A 132 -11.49 6.87 -4.40
CA THR A 132 -12.01 5.57 -4.79
C THR A 132 -10.99 4.86 -5.67
N PRO A 133 -10.57 3.64 -5.31
CA PRO A 133 -9.65 2.86 -6.13
C PRO A 133 -10.24 2.64 -7.54
N PRO A 134 -9.47 2.84 -8.62
CA PRO A 134 -9.95 2.65 -9.98
C PRO A 134 -10.34 1.18 -10.25
N PRO A 135 -11.27 0.92 -11.19
CA PRO A 135 -11.61 -0.45 -11.58
C PRO A 135 -10.36 -1.25 -11.96
N GLY A 136 -10.23 -2.47 -11.41
CA GLY A 136 -9.10 -3.37 -11.68
C GLY A 136 -7.92 -3.27 -10.70
N ILE A 137 -7.91 -2.31 -9.77
CA ILE A 137 -6.97 -2.36 -8.64
C ILE A 137 -7.49 -3.38 -7.61
N GLY A 138 -6.73 -4.48 -7.42
CA GLY A 138 -7.12 -5.51 -6.46
C GLY A 138 -7.29 -4.94 -5.05
N SER A 139 -8.11 -5.59 -4.20
CA SER A 139 -8.44 -5.12 -2.84
C SER A 139 -7.23 -4.77 -1.97
N ASP A 140 -6.09 -5.40 -2.20
CA ASP A 140 -4.86 -5.15 -1.41
C ASP A 140 -4.07 -3.96 -1.94
N ALA A 141 -4.12 -3.73 -3.25
CA ALA A 141 -3.64 -2.49 -3.84
C ALA A 141 -4.61 -1.33 -3.56
N ALA A 142 -5.89 -1.61 -3.27
CA ALA A 142 -6.87 -0.61 -2.88
C ALA A 142 -6.57 0.02 -1.50
N TYR A 143 -6.01 -0.75 -0.55
CA TYR A 143 -5.54 -0.18 0.71
C TYR A 143 -4.36 0.78 0.48
N PHE A 144 -3.33 0.33 -0.23
CA PHE A 144 -2.21 1.22 -0.62
C PHE A 144 -2.69 2.41 -1.43
N PHE A 145 -3.69 2.22 -2.30
CA PHE A 145 -4.28 3.30 -3.07
C PHE A 145 -4.81 4.41 -2.17
N GLN A 146 -5.60 4.07 -1.17
CA GLN A 146 -6.15 5.05 -0.23
C GLN A 146 -5.05 5.79 0.54
N GLU A 147 -4.07 5.06 1.07
CA GLU A 147 -2.98 5.62 1.89
C GLU A 147 -1.98 6.47 1.08
N LEU A 148 -1.69 6.09 -0.16
CA LEU A 148 -0.63 6.72 -0.97
C LEU A 148 -1.16 7.79 -1.92
N SER A 149 -2.46 7.80 -2.18
CA SER A 149 -3.14 8.79 -3.03
C SER A 149 -2.84 10.25 -2.64
N PRO A 150 -2.79 10.65 -1.35
CA PRO A 150 -2.42 12.01 -0.95
C PRO A 150 -0.96 12.40 -1.24
N HIS A 151 -0.08 11.43 -1.52
CA HIS A 151 1.36 11.62 -1.55
C HIS A 151 1.99 11.47 -2.94
N GLY A 152 1.19 11.17 -3.95
CA GLY A 152 1.66 10.91 -5.30
C GLY A 152 0.52 10.65 -6.26
N ARG A 153 0.85 10.08 -7.41
CA ARG A 153 -0.14 9.73 -8.44
C ARG A 153 -0.11 8.25 -8.73
N TRP A 154 -1.30 7.68 -8.97
CA TRP A 154 -1.46 6.33 -9.50
C TRP A 154 -1.53 6.37 -11.01
N LEU A 155 -0.84 5.45 -11.66
CA LEU A 155 -0.75 5.35 -13.11
C LEU A 155 -0.69 3.88 -13.53
N THR A 156 -1.05 3.60 -14.78
CA THR A 156 -0.87 2.28 -15.39
C THR A 156 0.36 2.33 -16.30
N ALA A 157 1.25 1.34 -16.19
CA ALA A 157 2.39 1.20 -17.09
C ALA A 157 2.04 0.31 -18.30
N GLU A 158 2.98 0.12 -19.22
CA GLU A 158 2.78 -0.67 -20.45
C GLU A 158 2.36 -2.13 -20.19
N ASP A 159 2.69 -2.66 -19.01
CA ASP A 159 2.31 -4.01 -18.57
C ASP A 159 0.85 -4.12 -18.09
N GLY A 160 0.09 -3.01 -18.12
CA GLY A 160 -1.31 -2.95 -17.70
C GLY A 160 -1.51 -2.97 -16.18
N ARG A 161 -0.45 -2.86 -15.38
CA ARG A 161 -0.52 -2.89 -13.91
C ARG A 161 -0.51 -1.49 -13.32
N TRP A 162 -1.09 -1.37 -12.14
CA TRP A 162 -1.13 -0.12 -11.38
C TRP A 162 0.17 0.11 -10.61
N TYR A 163 0.84 1.20 -10.96
CA TYR A 163 2.00 1.73 -10.24
C TYR A 163 1.63 3.03 -9.54
N TRP A 164 2.38 3.35 -8.50
CA TRP A 164 2.34 4.63 -7.82
C TRP A 164 3.65 5.38 -8.03
N GLN A 165 3.55 6.68 -8.27
CA GLN A 165 4.70 7.57 -8.37
C GLN A 165 4.62 8.63 -7.28
N PRO A 166 5.61 8.75 -6.38
CA PRO A 166 5.61 9.78 -5.36
C PRO A 166 5.70 11.17 -5.99
N ALA A 167 4.97 12.14 -5.44
CA ALA A 167 5.01 13.52 -5.93
C ALA A 167 6.42 14.12 -5.87
N VAL A 168 7.21 13.75 -4.84
CA VAL A 168 8.59 14.23 -4.70
C VAL A 168 9.50 13.79 -5.85
N ALA A 169 9.27 12.63 -6.48
CA ALA A 169 10.02 12.20 -7.66
C ALA A 169 9.76 13.08 -8.89
N LEU A 170 8.64 13.81 -8.92
CA LEU A 170 8.30 14.74 -9.99
C LEU A 170 8.85 16.15 -9.73
N THR A 171 9.02 16.54 -8.47
CA THR A 171 9.43 17.90 -8.07
C THR A 171 10.91 18.00 -7.74
N THR A 172 11.59 16.89 -7.49
CA THR A 172 12.99 16.86 -7.06
C THR A 172 13.84 16.12 -8.10
N PRO A 173 14.61 16.85 -8.93
CA PRO A 173 15.52 16.23 -9.89
C PRO A 173 16.51 15.30 -9.19
N GLY A 174 16.70 14.10 -9.73
CA GLY A 174 17.65 13.13 -9.19
C GLY A 174 17.18 12.43 -7.91
N TRP A 175 15.93 12.60 -7.49
CA TRP A 175 15.34 11.85 -6.37
C TRP A 175 15.45 10.34 -6.59
N ARG A 176 15.79 9.60 -5.53
CA ARG A 176 15.98 8.16 -5.56
C ARG A 176 15.36 7.46 -4.33
N PRO A 177 14.69 6.32 -4.53
CA PRO A 177 14.22 5.48 -3.43
C PRO A 177 15.39 4.91 -2.63
N TYR A 178 15.17 4.72 -1.33
CA TYR A 178 16.20 4.27 -0.38
C TYR A 178 17.43 5.18 -0.31
N PHE A 179 17.31 6.46 -0.65
CA PHE A 179 18.43 7.41 -0.60
C PHE A 179 17.95 8.71 0.03
N ASP A 180 17.05 9.41 -0.64
CA ASP A 180 16.53 10.68 -0.15
C ASP A 180 15.64 10.50 1.07
N GLU A 181 15.74 11.46 2.01
CA GLU A 181 14.90 11.57 3.21
C GLU A 181 14.77 10.26 4.00
N GLY A 182 15.91 9.69 4.34
CA GLY A 182 15.99 8.53 5.22
C GLY A 182 17.42 8.12 5.52
N ARG A 183 17.56 6.98 6.20
CA ARG A 183 18.85 6.34 6.48
C ARG A 183 18.70 4.84 6.69
N TRP A 184 19.80 4.14 6.50
CA TRP A 184 19.91 2.73 6.88
C TRP A 184 20.04 2.58 8.39
N VAL A 185 19.25 1.68 8.96
CA VAL A 185 19.32 1.27 10.37
C VAL A 185 19.49 -0.24 10.40
N TYR A 186 20.43 -0.74 11.19
CA TYR A 186 20.59 -2.18 11.34
C TYR A 186 19.63 -2.69 12.41
N THR A 187 18.88 -3.74 12.08
CA THR A 187 17.84 -4.29 12.95
C THR A 187 18.00 -5.78 13.18
N ASP A 188 17.16 -6.35 14.05
CA ASP A 188 16.96 -7.80 14.18
C ASP A 188 16.36 -8.47 12.92
N GLY A 189 15.99 -7.70 11.89
CA GLY A 189 15.67 -8.14 10.53
C GLY A 189 16.76 -7.85 9.47
N GLY A 190 17.91 -7.31 9.87
CA GLY A 190 18.98 -6.84 8.98
C GLY A 190 18.87 -5.33 8.66
N TRP A 191 19.43 -4.90 7.53
CA TRP A 191 19.34 -3.50 7.10
C TRP A 191 17.90 -3.12 6.76
N TYR A 192 17.40 -2.18 7.55
CA TYR A 192 16.10 -1.57 7.43
C TYR A 192 16.25 -0.13 6.95
N TRP A 193 15.40 0.28 6.02
CA TRP A 193 15.38 1.67 5.58
C TRP A 193 14.42 2.50 6.42
N SER A 194 14.96 3.40 7.25
CA SER A 194 14.16 4.34 8.04
C SER A 194 13.93 5.62 7.25
N SER A 195 12.71 5.80 6.74
CA SER A 195 12.34 6.98 5.97
C SER A 195 11.71 8.08 6.84
N ASN A 196 11.89 9.33 6.43
CA ASN A 196 11.19 10.50 6.97
C ASN A 196 9.87 10.80 6.21
N TYR A 197 9.60 10.10 5.10
CA TYR A 197 8.36 10.29 4.35
C TYR A 197 7.19 9.59 5.05
N ALA A 198 6.07 10.30 5.16
CA ALA A 198 4.84 9.76 5.76
C ALA A 198 4.32 8.49 5.06
N TRP A 199 4.63 8.32 3.77
CA TRP A 199 4.27 7.15 2.95
C TRP A 199 5.35 6.05 2.94
N GLY A 200 6.51 6.29 3.56
CA GLY A 200 7.69 5.43 3.47
C GLY A 200 7.45 4.01 3.98
N TRP A 201 6.65 3.88 5.04
CA TRP A 201 6.25 2.61 5.64
C TRP A 201 5.66 1.62 4.62
N ALA A 202 4.97 2.13 3.60
CA ALA A 202 4.39 1.31 2.54
C ALA A 202 5.42 1.11 1.42
N ALA A 203 5.85 2.18 0.76
CA ALA A 203 6.59 2.06 -0.49
C ALA A 203 8.01 1.49 -0.33
N PHE A 204 8.63 1.60 0.85
CA PHE A 204 9.94 1.01 1.14
C PHE A 204 9.88 -0.41 1.73
N HIS A 205 8.70 -0.88 2.13
CA HIS A 205 8.58 -2.19 2.82
C HIS A 205 7.60 -3.16 2.15
N HIS A 206 6.71 -2.68 1.27
CA HIS A 206 5.60 -3.44 0.68
C HIS A 206 5.52 -3.33 -0.85
N GLY A 207 6.63 -3.51 -1.57
CA GLY A 207 6.58 -3.44 -3.03
C GLY A 207 7.93 -3.49 -3.72
N ARG A 208 7.93 -3.19 -5.02
CA ARG A 208 9.10 -3.12 -5.88
C ARG A 208 9.14 -1.80 -6.62
N TRP A 209 10.33 -1.29 -6.86
CA TRP A 209 10.51 -0.05 -7.61
C TRP A 209 11.06 -0.36 -9.00
N GLU A 210 10.62 0.41 -9.98
CA GLU A 210 11.08 0.37 -11.35
C GLU A 210 11.52 1.77 -11.76
N LEU A 211 12.69 1.88 -12.40
CA LEU A 211 13.14 3.11 -13.02
C LEU A 211 12.62 3.12 -14.47
N HIS A 212 11.44 3.68 -14.67
CA HIS A 212 10.80 3.74 -15.98
C HIS A 212 11.44 4.84 -16.86
N PRO A 213 11.76 4.58 -18.14
CA PRO A 213 12.51 5.51 -19.00
C PRO A 213 11.89 6.91 -19.13
N HIS A 214 10.56 7.00 -19.13
CA HIS A 214 9.83 8.27 -19.31
C HIS A 214 9.18 8.81 -18.03
N LEU A 215 9.06 7.98 -17.01
CA LEU A 215 8.35 8.36 -15.78
C LEU A 215 9.31 8.52 -14.61
N GLY A 216 10.53 8.00 -14.69
CA GLY A 216 11.44 7.91 -13.54
C GLY A 216 11.01 6.78 -12.59
N TRP A 217 11.28 6.94 -11.30
CA TRP A 217 10.96 5.91 -10.30
C TRP A 217 9.46 5.78 -10.07
N ILE A 218 8.94 4.59 -10.38
CA ILE A 218 7.56 4.17 -10.13
C ILE A 218 7.57 2.92 -9.25
N TRP A 219 6.52 2.74 -8.46
CA TRP A 219 6.43 1.70 -7.45
C TRP A 219 5.25 0.78 -7.69
N LEU A 220 5.49 -0.52 -7.59
CA LEU A 220 4.52 -1.58 -7.73
C LEU A 220 4.21 -2.19 -6.36
N PRO A 221 2.94 -2.21 -5.92
CA PRO A 221 2.56 -2.78 -4.63
C PRO A 221 2.81 -4.28 -4.51
N ASP A 222 3.20 -4.72 -3.30
CA ASP A 222 3.32 -6.12 -2.87
C ASP A 222 2.83 -6.25 -1.42
N ARG A 223 2.27 -7.40 -1.05
CA ARG A 223 1.75 -7.66 0.30
C ARG A 223 2.84 -8.12 1.25
N VAL A 224 3.94 -8.65 0.74
CA VAL A 224 5.02 -9.19 1.57
C VAL A 224 5.85 -8.05 2.15
N TRP A 225 5.81 -7.90 3.48
CA TRP A 225 6.66 -6.95 4.20
C TRP A 225 8.12 -7.41 4.19
N GLY A 226 9.05 -6.46 4.08
CA GLY A 226 10.48 -6.67 4.29
C GLY A 226 11.15 -5.42 4.87
N PRO A 227 12.31 -5.56 5.55
CA PRO A 227 13.02 -4.41 6.13
C PRO A 227 13.52 -3.44 5.04
N ALA A 228 13.83 -3.94 3.86
CA ALA A 228 13.97 -3.20 2.61
C ALA A 228 14.05 -4.20 1.45
N TRP A 229 13.56 -3.83 0.27
CA TRP A 229 13.66 -4.65 -0.94
C TRP A 229 14.73 -4.11 -1.87
N VAL A 230 15.99 -4.38 -1.57
CA VAL A 230 17.16 -3.89 -2.33
C VAL A 230 18.14 -5.00 -2.70
N ALA A 231 18.76 -4.87 -3.86
CA ALA A 231 19.96 -5.58 -4.27
C ALA A 231 21.19 -4.88 -3.66
N TRP A 232 22.06 -5.61 -2.98
CA TRP A 232 23.32 -5.07 -2.44
C TRP A 232 24.50 -5.39 -3.35
N ARG A 233 25.48 -4.51 -3.35
CA ARG A 233 26.79 -4.72 -3.96
C ARG A 233 27.91 -4.04 -3.17
N GLY A 234 29.15 -4.50 -3.34
CA GLY A 234 30.31 -3.86 -2.73
C GLY A 234 31.64 -4.30 -3.33
N ASP A 235 32.69 -3.55 -3.03
CA ASP A 235 34.08 -3.85 -3.41
C ASP A 235 35.05 -3.86 -2.20
N GLY A 236 34.51 -3.69 -0.98
CA GLY A 236 35.28 -3.65 0.26
C GLY A 236 35.55 -2.24 0.80
N GLU A 237 35.50 -1.22 -0.06
CA GLU A 237 35.60 0.21 0.28
C GLU A 237 34.25 0.90 0.16
N TYR A 238 33.57 0.67 -0.97
CA TYR A 238 32.25 1.16 -1.27
C TYR A 238 31.22 0.05 -1.11
N CYS A 239 30.03 0.47 -0.71
CA CYS A 239 28.82 -0.34 -0.86
C CYS A 239 27.82 0.40 -1.72
N GLY A 240 26.97 -0.36 -2.39
CA GLY A 240 25.84 0.17 -3.11
C GLY A 240 24.60 -0.66 -2.93
N TRP A 241 23.47 -0.01 -3.11
CA TRP A 241 22.16 -0.63 -3.07
C TRP A 241 21.28 -0.08 -4.18
N ALA A 242 20.46 -0.95 -4.76
CA ALA A 242 19.45 -0.59 -5.74
C ALA A 242 18.12 -1.23 -5.33
N PRO A 243 16.97 -0.57 -5.53
CA PRO A 243 15.68 -1.21 -5.34
C PRO A 243 15.56 -2.48 -6.19
N LEU A 244 14.96 -3.52 -5.63
CA LEU A 244 14.62 -4.71 -6.39
C LEU A 244 13.48 -4.40 -7.37
N PRO A 245 13.60 -4.84 -8.64
CA PRO A 245 12.60 -4.55 -9.67
C PRO A 245 11.37 -5.47 -9.54
N PRO A 246 10.25 -5.10 -10.20
CA PRO A 246 9.10 -5.99 -10.35
C PRO A 246 9.48 -7.42 -10.77
N GLY A 247 8.87 -8.40 -10.09
CA GLY A 247 9.14 -9.82 -10.33
C GLY A 247 10.27 -10.42 -9.49
N ALA A 248 11.03 -9.63 -8.74
CA ALA A 248 11.98 -10.14 -7.74
C ALA A 248 11.23 -10.53 -6.45
N VAL A 249 11.15 -11.83 -6.16
CA VAL A 249 10.38 -12.38 -5.03
C VAL A 249 11.28 -13.27 -4.19
N PHE A 250 11.34 -13.06 -2.87
CA PHE A 250 12.09 -13.95 -1.99
C PHE A 250 11.22 -15.13 -1.56
N ASP A 251 11.61 -16.34 -1.95
CA ASP A 251 10.93 -17.56 -1.53
C ASP A 251 11.44 -18.00 -0.15
N LEU A 252 10.57 -17.91 0.87
CA LEU A 252 10.91 -18.29 2.26
C LEU A 252 11.08 -19.80 2.46
N SER A 253 10.60 -20.64 1.54
CA SER A 253 10.79 -22.09 1.60
C SER A 253 12.17 -22.47 1.10
N LEU A 254 12.66 -21.78 0.06
CA LEU A 254 13.97 -22.02 -0.54
C LEU A 254 15.08 -21.16 0.07
N GLY A 255 14.73 -20.06 0.72
CA GLY A 255 15.69 -19.06 1.20
C GLY A 255 16.48 -18.42 0.06
N ARG A 256 15.82 -18.19 -1.09
CA ARG A 256 16.44 -17.67 -2.33
C ARG A 256 15.45 -16.78 -3.08
N PHE A 257 15.99 -15.93 -3.96
CA PHE A 257 15.16 -15.14 -4.87
C PHE A 257 14.68 -15.96 -6.07
N LEU A 258 13.45 -15.65 -6.48
CA LEU A 258 12.92 -15.88 -7.80
C LEU A 258 12.91 -14.54 -8.55
N TYR A 259 13.17 -14.56 -9.85
CA TYR A 259 12.95 -13.42 -10.74
C TYR A 259 12.04 -13.84 -11.88
N ARG A 260 10.89 -13.16 -12.01
CA ARG A 260 9.87 -13.47 -13.03
C ARG A 260 9.49 -14.96 -13.03
N GLY A 261 9.32 -15.52 -11.82
CA GLY A 261 8.93 -16.92 -11.60
C GLY A 261 10.04 -17.96 -11.72
N ARG A 262 11.29 -17.57 -12.01
CA ARG A 262 12.42 -18.49 -12.13
C ARG A 262 13.40 -18.30 -10.99
N ARG A 263 13.96 -19.40 -10.48
CA ARG A 263 15.06 -19.34 -9.50
C ARG A 263 16.26 -18.65 -10.12
N VAL A 264 16.92 -17.79 -9.34
CA VAL A 264 18.14 -17.11 -9.73
C VAL A 264 19.31 -17.49 -8.83
N GLU A 265 20.52 -17.37 -9.37
CA GLU A 265 21.76 -17.58 -8.63
C GLU A 265 22.05 -16.43 -7.66
N LEU A 266 22.99 -16.66 -6.74
CA LEU A 266 23.31 -15.69 -5.69
C LEU A 266 23.87 -14.38 -6.25
N ASP A 267 24.67 -14.43 -7.31
CA ASP A 267 25.29 -13.28 -7.96
C ASP A 267 24.40 -12.58 -9.00
N PHE A 268 23.13 -12.98 -9.10
CA PHE A 268 22.20 -12.45 -10.09
C PHE A 268 21.88 -10.97 -9.85
N GLY A 269 22.12 -10.13 -10.87
CA GLY A 269 21.98 -8.67 -10.79
C GLY A 269 20.60 -8.10 -11.09
N PHE A 270 19.59 -8.94 -11.38
CA PHE A 270 18.20 -8.51 -11.68
C PHE A 270 18.03 -7.54 -12.87
N GLY A 271 19.03 -7.45 -13.75
CA GLY A 271 19.04 -6.46 -14.84
C GLY A 271 19.30 -5.03 -14.38
N LEU A 272 19.77 -4.85 -13.14
CA LEU A 272 20.07 -3.54 -12.57
C LEU A 272 21.46 -3.07 -13.01
N ASP A 273 21.50 -1.89 -13.63
CA ASP A 273 22.72 -1.17 -14.01
C ASP A 273 23.06 -0.03 -13.01
N TRP A 274 24.23 0.60 -13.15
CA TRP A 274 24.77 1.65 -12.27
C TRP A 274 23.80 2.80 -12.00
N ILE A 275 22.90 3.13 -12.95
CA ILE A 275 21.87 4.17 -12.77
C ILE A 275 20.86 3.85 -11.66
N HIS A 276 20.67 2.58 -11.34
CA HIS A 276 19.75 2.12 -10.29
C HIS A 276 20.39 2.13 -8.91
N PHE A 277 21.72 2.07 -8.85
CA PHE A 277 22.46 1.94 -7.61
C PHE A 277 22.78 3.30 -7.01
N ASN A 278 22.53 3.40 -5.71
CA ASN A 278 23.11 4.38 -4.84
C ASN A 278 24.43 3.83 -4.29
N PHE A 279 25.40 4.68 -4.04
CA PHE A 279 26.69 4.28 -3.47
C PHE A 279 27.08 5.20 -2.31
N CYS A 280 27.80 4.63 -1.34
CA CYS A 280 28.57 5.36 -0.36
C CYS A 280 29.76 4.52 0.11
N LEU A 281 30.64 5.11 0.91
CA LEU A 281 31.69 4.36 1.57
C LEU A 281 31.07 3.43 2.62
N VAL A 282 31.61 2.22 2.77
CA VAL A 282 31.08 1.22 3.72
C VAL A 282 31.02 1.78 5.14
N ARG A 283 31.99 2.60 5.55
CA ARG A 283 32.02 3.24 6.89
C ARG A 283 30.85 4.20 7.12
N GLU A 284 30.27 4.76 6.06
CA GLU A 284 29.18 5.76 6.11
C GLU A 284 27.79 5.10 6.12
N LEU A 285 27.69 3.79 5.89
CA LEU A 285 26.41 3.08 5.78
C LEU A 285 25.56 3.20 7.06
N GLY A 286 24.50 3.99 7.01
CA GLY A 286 23.58 4.23 8.14
C GLY A 286 23.90 5.48 8.97
N GLU A 287 24.92 6.24 8.61
CA GLU A 287 25.02 7.64 9.03
C GLU A 287 24.01 8.49 8.25
N PRO A 288 23.58 9.65 8.78
CA PRO A 288 22.88 10.64 7.97
C PRO A 288 23.75 10.97 6.75
N LEU A 289 23.22 10.70 5.56
CA LEU A 289 23.94 10.91 4.31
C LEU A 289 24.13 12.42 4.13
N ARG A 290 25.29 12.94 4.52
CA ARG A 290 25.67 14.35 4.29
C ARG A 290 26.10 14.46 2.82
N TRP A 291 25.19 14.93 1.98
CA TRP A 291 25.16 14.69 0.54
C TRP A 291 26.29 15.32 -0.29
N ARG A 292 26.91 14.50 -1.15
CA ARG A 292 27.01 14.73 -2.60
C ARG A 292 26.71 13.40 -3.32
N PRO A 293 25.72 13.33 -4.22
CA PRO A 293 25.55 12.16 -5.09
C PRO A 293 26.85 11.91 -5.86
N HIS A 294 27.27 10.65 -5.98
CA HIS A 294 28.35 10.30 -6.90
C HIS A 294 27.96 10.71 -8.32
N GLY A 295 28.83 11.44 -9.00
CA GLY A 295 28.63 11.75 -10.40
C GLY A 295 28.63 10.47 -11.25
N ASP A 296 27.99 10.52 -12.42
CA ASP A 296 27.80 9.34 -13.29
C ASP A 296 29.08 8.55 -13.57
N ALA A 297 30.20 9.24 -13.82
CA ALA A 297 31.49 8.59 -14.07
C ALA A 297 31.99 7.79 -12.86
N GLU A 298 31.84 8.35 -11.66
CA GLU A 298 32.26 7.69 -10.43
C GLU A 298 31.32 6.52 -10.09
N ALA A 299 30.01 6.71 -10.20
CA ALA A 299 29.03 5.65 -10.00
C ALA A 299 29.25 4.47 -10.96
N ARG A 300 29.52 4.74 -12.24
CA ARG A 300 29.92 3.72 -13.23
C ARG A 300 31.20 2.99 -12.82
N ALA A 301 32.22 3.72 -12.37
CA ALA A 301 33.48 3.13 -11.95
C ALA A 301 33.33 2.25 -10.70
N ILE A 302 32.56 2.70 -9.70
CA ILE A 302 32.25 1.90 -8.50
C ILE A 302 31.45 0.66 -8.89
N PHE A 303 30.45 0.81 -9.77
CA PHE A 303 29.69 -0.32 -10.27
C PHE A 303 30.58 -1.34 -10.98
N GLY A 304 31.44 -0.94 -11.93
CA GLY A 304 32.28 -1.90 -12.68
C GLY A 304 33.18 -2.80 -11.80
N ARG A 305 33.68 -2.27 -10.68
CA ARG A 305 34.57 -3.01 -9.76
C ARG A 305 33.86 -3.77 -8.63
N SER A 306 32.66 -3.35 -8.25
CA SER A 306 31.88 -4.01 -7.18
C SER A 306 31.19 -5.28 -7.65
N ARG A 307 30.78 -6.12 -6.69
CA ARG A 307 30.08 -7.41 -6.92
C ARG A 307 28.82 -7.49 -6.09
N ILE A 308 27.85 -8.29 -6.55
CA ILE A 308 26.60 -8.54 -5.82
C ILE A 308 26.91 -9.17 -4.45
N VAL A 309 26.26 -8.65 -3.42
CA VAL A 309 26.33 -9.16 -2.04
C VAL A 309 25.01 -9.84 -1.72
N ALA A 310 24.99 -11.17 -1.87
CA ALA A 310 23.79 -12.00 -1.78
C ALA A 310 23.45 -12.46 -0.35
N ASN A 311 23.66 -11.58 0.63
CA ASN A 311 23.51 -11.92 2.05
C ASN A 311 22.05 -11.79 2.48
N TYR A 312 21.21 -12.63 1.90
CA TYR A 312 19.79 -12.75 2.21
C TYR A 312 19.52 -14.12 2.82
N ARG A 313 18.71 -14.16 3.86
CA ARG A 313 18.39 -15.43 4.53
C ARG A 313 16.98 -15.43 5.06
N VAL A 314 16.52 -16.63 5.45
CA VAL A 314 15.29 -16.77 6.21
C VAL A 314 15.61 -16.47 7.67
N GLY A 315 15.03 -15.39 8.19
CA GLY A 315 15.04 -15.08 9.60
C GLY A 315 13.95 -15.86 10.33
N HIS A 316 14.20 -16.16 11.60
CA HIS A 316 13.25 -16.81 12.49
C HIS A 316 13.00 -15.86 13.66
N ALA A 317 11.75 -15.46 13.87
CA ALA A 317 11.37 -14.59 14.98
C ALA A 317 10.08 -15.09 15.63
N VAL A 318 9.95 -14.85 16.93
CA VAL A 318 8.69 -15.04 17.66
C VAL A 318 7.94 -13.71 17.62
N ILE A 319 6.87 -13.64 16.82
CA ILE A 319 6.03 -12.45 16.69
C ILE A 319 4.67 -12.80 17.29
N ASN A 320 4.25 -12.07 18.34
CA ASN A 320 3.02 -12.33 19.09
C ASN A 320 2.91 -13.78 19.61
N GLY A 321 4.03 -14.41 19.98
CA GLY A 321 4.06 -15.79 20.47
C GLY A 321 4.11 -16.87 19.38
N GLU A 322 4.06 -16.49 18.10
CA GLU A 322 4.15 -17.44 16.98
C GLU A 322 5.54 -17.41 16.35
N ASN A 323 6.10 -18.60 16.08
CA ASN A 323 7.31 -18.74 15.26
C ASN A 323 6.99 -18.36 13.81
N ARG A 324 7.58 -17.26 13.34
CA ARG A 324 7.43 -16.78 11.98
C ARG A 324 8.77 -16.77 11.26
N ARG A 325 8.76 -17.34 10.05
CA ARG A 325 9.81 -17.16 9.06
C ARG A 325 9.60 -15.82 8.38
N HIS A 326 10.67 -15.06 8.20
CA HIS A 326 10.64 -13.77 7.53
C HIS A 326 11.88 -13.59 6.66
N PHE A 327 11.81 -12.61 5.75
CA PHE A 327 12.96 -12.22 4.95
C PHE A 327 13.93 -11.41 5.81
N PHE A 328 15.17 -11.88 5.92
CA PHE A 328 16.25 -11.19 6.61
C PHE A 328 17.21 -10.59 5.59
N ASN A 329 17.35 -9.26 5.60
CA ASN A 329 18.17 -8.50 4.67
C ASN A 329 19.53 -8.17 5.29
N ALA A 330 20.46 -9.13 5.32
CA ALA A 330 21.74 -8.88 5.99
C ALA A 330 22.62 -7.90 5.20
N GLY A 331 22.57 -7.94 3.86
CA GLY A 331 23.30 -7.02 2.99
C GLY A 331 24.79 -6.95 3.30
N ILE A 332 25.33 -5.73 3.37
CA ILE A 332 26.71 -5.49 3.83
C ILE A 332 26.83 -5.85 5.31
N GLU A 333 27.87 -6.60 5.69
CA GLU A 333 28.01 -7.03 7.09
C GLU A 333 28.16 -5.85 8.05
N SER A 334 27.29 -5.77 9.05
CA SER A 334 27.30 -4.68 10.05
C SER A 334 28.59 -4.65 10.86
N ALA A 335 29.21 -5.81 11.12
CA ALA A 335 30.52 -5.90 11.76
C ALA A 335 31.62 -5.24 10.91
N ARG A 336 31.59 -5.41 9.58
CA ARG A 336 32.51 -4.76 8.65
C ARG A 336 32.32 -3.24 8.64
N VAL A 337 31.06 -2.78 8.60
CA VAL A 337 30.73 -1.36 8.72
C VAL A 337 31.29 -0.79 10.02
N GLY A 338 31.05 -1.47 11.14
CA GLY A 338 31.51 -1.01 12.44
C GLY A 338 33.03 -0.97 12.58
N SER A 339 33.72 -1.98 12.04
CA SER A 339 35.18 -2.03 11.99
C SER A 339 35.77 -0.86 11.20
N LEU A 340 35.24 -0.56 10.01
CA LEU A 340 35.72 0.56 9.19
C LEU A 340 35.32 1.94 9.75
N ARG A 341 34.23 2.02 10.51
CA ARG A 341 33.79 3.24 11.19
C ARG A 341 34.56 3.51 12.49
N GLY A 342 35.14 2.48 13.10
CA GLY A 342 35.76 2.56 14.42
C GLY A 342 34.76 2.52 15.58
N ARG A 343 33.49 2.14 15.32
CA ARG A 343 32.46 1.91 16.35
C ARG A 343 31.45 0.87 15.86
N SER A 344 31.00 -0.01 16.75
CA SER A 344 30.00 -1.03 16.41
C SER A 344 28.71 -0.40 15.89
N VAL A 345 28.09 -1.06 14.90
CA VAL A 345 26.75 -0.70 14.43
C VAL A 345 25.73 -1.19 15.46
N GLU A 346 24.93 -0.28 15.98
CA GLU A 346 23.89 -0.62 16.95
C GLU A 346 22.75 -1.41 16.29
N VAL A 347 22.26 -2.43 17.00
CA VAL A 347 21.11 -3.23 16.56
C VAL A 347 19.84 -2.66 17.18
N VAL A 348 18.88 -2.30 16.32
CA VAL A 348 17.54 -1.84 16.71
C VAL A 348 16.54 -2.99 16.63
N LYS A 349 15.68 -3.12 17.63
CA LYS A 349 14.64 -4.16 17.61
C LYS A 349 13.44 -3.68 16.78
N VAL A 350 12.93 -4.50 15.87
CA VAL A 350 11.65 -4.21 15.19
C VAL A 350 10.50 -4.80 15.99
N GLN A 351 9.52 -3.98 16.32
CA GLN A 351 8.33 -4.41 17.05
C GLN A 351 7.05 -4.06 16.29
N ASP A 352 6.20 -5.06 16.09
CA ASP A 352 4.91 -4.86 15.43
C ASP A 352 3.96 -4.06 16.33
N MET A 353 3.34 -3.03 15.77
CA MET A 353 2.23 -2.33 16.38
C MET A 353 0.91 -3.09 16.17
N ARG A 354 0.01 -3.03 17.15
CA ARG A 354 -1.33 -3.64 17.05
C ARG A 354 -2.23 -2.92 16.04
N GLY A 355 -1.94 -1.67 15.76
CA GLY A 355 -2.59 -0.78 14.80
C GLY A 355 -1.72 0.47 14.61
N PRO A 356 -2.00 1.33 13.63
CA PRO A 356 -1.28 2.59 13.49
C PRO A 356 -1.45 3.44 14.77
N ALA A 357 -0.37 4.07 15.23
CA ALA A 357 -0.36 4.87 16.46
C ALA A 357 -0.97 6.26 16.20
N GLY A 358 -2.30 6.32 16.15
CA GLY A 358 -3.02 7.48 15.61
C GLY A 358 -3.30 7.33 14.11
N ARG A 359 -3.93 8.32 13.47
CA ARG A 359 -4.43 8.18 12.09
C ARG A 359 -3.34 7.92 11.04
N ASP A 360 -2.10 8.38 11.27
CA ASP A 360 -1.09 8.42 10.21
C ASP A 360 0.29 7.86 10.59
N VAL A 361 0.52 7.44 11.84
CA VAL A 361 1.85 6.96 12.29
C VAL A 361 1.97 5.45 12.12
N HIS A 362 2.56 5.06 11.00
CA HIS A 362 2.81 3.66 10.65
C HIS A 362 4.18 3.17 11.11
N GLU A 363 5.12 4.09 11.36
CA GLU A 363 6.46 3.76 11.85
C GLU A 363 6.92 4.80 12.87
N ARG A 364 7.55 4.33 13.96
CA ARG A 364 8.08 5.20 15.02
C ARG A 364 9.31 4.59 15.64
N PHE A 365 10.41 5.33 15.61
CA PHE A 365 11.61 4.98 16.37
C PHE A 365 11.51 5.53 17.79
N VAL A 366 11.77 4.68 18.78
CA VAL A 366 11.87 5.02 20.21
C VAL A 366 13.33 4.85 20.62
N PRO A 367 14.09 5.97 20.75
CA PRO A 367 15.52 5.91 21.06
C PRO A 367 15.85 5.25 22.39
N GLU A 368 15.00 5.45 23.41
CA GLU A 368 15.23 5.00 24.80
C GLU A 368 15.36 3.48 24.87
N ASP A 369 14.46 2.77 24.18
CA ASP A 369 14.39 1.31 24.17
C ASP A 369 15.01 0.71 22.88
N ARG A 370 15.65 1.54 22.05
CA ARG A 370 16.20 1.16 20.73
C ARG A 370 15.24 0.29 19.93
N THR A 371 13.97 0.68 19.92
CA THR A 371 12.90 -0.09 19.30
C THR A 371 12.27 0.71 18.18
N LEU A 372 12.16 0.08 17.02
CA LEU A 372 11.43 0.57 15.87
C LEU A 372 10.06 -0.10 15.85
N HIS A 373 9.03 0.68 16.13
CA HIS A 373 7.65 0.24 16.01
C HIS A 373 7.19 0.37 14.56
N THR A 374 6.68 -0.71 13.98
CA THR A 374 6.16 -0.74 12.61
C THR A 374 4.75 -1.33 12.59
N TYR A 375 3.83 -0.71 11.85
CA TYR A 375 2.52 -1.27 11.56
C TYR A 375 2.61 -2.07 10.26
N ARG A 376 2.28 -3.36 10.35
CA ARG A 376 2.23 -4.27 9.19
C ARG A 376 0.77 -4.63 8.92
N PRO A 377 0.14 -4.05 7.90
CA PRO A 377 -1.23 -4.35 7.57
C PRO A 377 -1.41 -5.84 7.29
N ARG A 378 -2.51 -6.41 7.79
CA ARG A 378 -2.88 -7.80 7.48
C ARG A 378 -3.77 -7.81 6.25
N PHE A 379 -3.18 -8.21 5.14
CA PHE A 379 -3.91 -8.48 3.91
C PHE A 379 -4.59 -9.85 4.01
N GLY A 380 -5.90 -9.93 3.74
CA GLY A 380 -6.61 -11.19 3.71
C GLY A 380 -6.02 -12.15 2.66
N GLY A 381 -5.95 -13.44 2.97
CA GLY A 381 -5.59 -14.47 1.98
C GLY A 381 -4.10 -14.80 1.82
N ALA A 382 -3.20 -14.34 2.69
CA ALA A 382 -1.77 -14.62 2.58
C ALA A 382 -1.35 -16.09 2.91
N ASN A 383 -2.27 -17.05 2.99
CA ASN A 383 -1.94 -18.44 3.35
C ASN A 383 -2.71 -19.55 2.62
N GLU A 384 -3.29 -19.31 1.43
CA GLU A 384 -4.08 -20.33 0.71
C GLU A 384 -3.59 -20.70 -0.70
N HIS A 385 -2.32 -20.46 -1.02
CA HIS A 385 -1.70 -21.01 -2.23
C HIS A 385 -0.66 -22.08 -1.90
N ARG A 386 -1.10 -23.16 -1.22
CA ARG A 386 -0.40 -24.46 -1.23
C ARG A 386 -1.22 -25.66 -0.72
N ARG A 387 -2.50 -25.76 -1.09
CA ARG A 387 -3.26 -27.02 -1.02
C ARG A 387 -4.08 -27.20 -2.30
N GLY A 388 -3.46 -27.75 -3.32
CA GLY A 388 -4.11 -28.00 -4.60
C GLY A 388 -3.15 -28.66 -5.57
N GLY A 389 -2.70 -29.86 -5.25
CA GLY A 389 -1.77 -30.62 -6.07
C GLY A 389 -1.42 -31.94 -5.43
N GLU A 390 -2.42 -32.79 -5.21
CA GLU A 390 -2.28 -34.25 -5.07
C GLU A 390 -3.68 -34.87 -5.12
N ARG A 391 -4.07 -35.32 -6.31
CA ARG A 391 -4.81 -36.56 -6.54
C ARG A 391 -4.27 -37.19 -7.82
#